data_AF-A0A239LUA2-F1
#
_entry.id   AF-A0A239LUA2-F1
#
_cell.length_a   1.000
_cell.length_b   1.000
_cell.length_c   1.000
_cell.angle_alpha   90.00
_cell.angle_beta   90.00
_cell.angle_gamma   90.00
#
_symmetry.space_group_name_H-M   'P 1'
#
loop_
_entity.id
_entity.type
_entity.pdbx_description
1 polymer ?
#
loop_
_entity_poly.entity_id
_entity_poly.type
_entity_poly.pdbx_seq_one_letter_code
_entity_poly.pdbx_strand_id
1 'polypeptide(L)'
;MYKLTQTKAILRLSDGATIPAEPANTDYVAFLDWKAAGNMPEPADVPDPNIAVLAEIDRIETENKAGRGVREFILEILEENAGALGVDPLENILYRKAKAVDDQIRALREKLK
;
A
#
# COMPACT_ATOMS: atom_id res chain seq x y z
N MET A 1 -30.11 4.10 -0.83
CA MET A 1 -29.16 3.43 -1.75
C MET A 1 -28.08 2.75 -0.92
N TYR A 2 -27.59 1.61 -1.39
CA TYR A 2 -26.61 0.79 -0.67
C TYR A 2 -25.45 0.42 -1.59
N LYS A 3 -24.29 0.12 -0.99
CA LYS A 3 -23.08 -0.35 -1.66
C LYS A 3 -22.51 -1.56 -0.94
N LEU A 4 -22.06 -2.55 -1.69
CA LEU A 4 -21.36 -3.71 -1.12
C LEU A 4 -19.99 -3.28 -0.59
N THR A 5 -19.46 -3.99 0.39
CA THR A 5 -18.08 -3.80 0.84
C THR A 5 -17.25 -5.03 0.47
N GLN A 6 -15.93 -4.97 0.69
CA GLN A 6 -15.04 -6.14 0.58
C GLN A 6 -15.26 -7.17 1.71
N THR A 7 -16.23 -6.92 2.59
CA THR A 7 -16.60 -7.80 3.71
C THR A 7 -18.09 -8.17 3.61
N LYS A 8 -18.63 -8.84 4.63
CA LYS A 8 -20.07 -9.10 4.70
C LYS A 8 -20.90 -7.86 4.99
N ALA A 9 -20.30 -6.74 5.44
CA ALA A 9 -21.04 -5.53 5.75
C ALA A 9 -21.53 -4.79 4.49
N ILE A 10 -22.59 -4.00 4.65
CA ILE A 10 -23.21 -3.18 3.61
C ILE A 10 -23.06 -1.71 3.97
N LEU A 11 -22.64 -0.87 3.03
CA LEU A 11 -22.58 0.57 3.22
C LEU A 11 -23.92 1.21 2.81
N ARG A 12 -24.56 1.96 3.70
CA ARG A 12 -25.71 2.80 3.35
C ARG A 12 -25.23 4.17 2.90
N LEU A 13 -25.59 4.57 1.69
CA LEU A 13 -25.03 5.77 1.05
C LEU A 13 -25.67 7.08 1.54
N SER A 14 -26.85 7.03 2.15
CA SER A 14 -27.54 8.23 2.64
C SER A 14 -26.86 8.87 3.86
N ASP A 15 -26.20 8.07 4.68
CA ASP A 15 -25.61 8.47 5.96
C ASP A 15 -24.21 7.90 6.21
N GLY A 16 -23.69 7.06 5.30
CA GLY A 16 -22.38 6.44 5.42
C GLY A 16 -22.31 5.31 6.45
N ALA A 17 -23.45 4.81 6.94
CA ALA A 17 -23.46 3.75 7.94
C ALA A 17 -22.93 2.43 7.37
N THR A 18 -21.96 1.80 8.05
CA THR A 18 -21.50 0.44 7.74
C THR A 18 -22.35 -0.54 8.55
N ILE A 19 -23.20 -1.28 7.86
CA ILE A 19 -24.21 -2.18 8.43
C ILE A 19 -23.66 -3.62 8.43
N PRO A 20 -23.42 -4.24 9.59
CA PRO A 20 -23.11 -5.66 9.67
C PRO A 20 -24.22 -6.52 9.08
N ALA A 21 -23.88 -7.55 8.31
CA ALA A 21 -24.84 -8.53 7.77
C ALA A 21 -25.30 -9.54 8.83
N GLU A 22 -25.89 -9.01 9.89
CA GLU A 22 -26.47 -9.78 10.99
C GLU A 22 -28.00 -9.79 10.85
N PRO A 23 -28.68 -10.95 10.88
CA PRO A 23 -30.13 -11.02 10.73
C PRO A 23 -30.93 -10.24 11.78
N ALA A 24 -30.35 -10.03 12.98
CA ALA A 24 -30.96 -9.24 14.04
C ALA A 24 -30.76 -7.71 13.88
N ASN A 25 -29.96 -7.28 12.90
CA ASN A 25 -29.77 -5.86 12.63
C ASN A 25 -30.90 -5.32 11.74
N THR A 26 -31.69 -4.41 12.30
CA THR A 26 -32.83 -3.78 11.60
C THR A 26 -32.42 -3.09 10.29
N ASP A 27 -31.25 -2.47 10.22
CA ASP A 27 -30.76 -1.83 9.00
C ASP A 27 -30.41 -2.87 7.93
N TYR A 28 -29.94 -4.06 8.33
CA TYR A 28 -29.68 -5.16 7.40
C TYR A 28 -30.98 -5.77 6.86
N VAL A 29 -31.99 -5.93 7.71
CA VAL A 29 -33.33 -6.35 7.28
C VAL A 29 -33.91 -5.34 6.27
N ALA A 30 -33.80 -4.04 6.55
CA ALA A 30 -34.22 -2.99 5.62
C ALA A 30 -33.48 -3.03 4.27
N PHE A 31 -32.19 -3.38 4.26
CA PHE A 31 -31.44 -3.64 3.03
C PHE A 31 -31.98 -4.85 2.26
N LEU A 32 -32.31 -5.94 2.95
CA LEU A 32 -32.87 -7.15 2.33
C LEU A 32 -34.24 -6.89 1.68
N ASP A 33 -35.13 -6.16 2.37
CA ASP A 33 -36.43 -5.77 1.83
C ASP A 33 -36.28 -4.88 0.60
N TRP A 34 -35.35 -3.92 0.66
CA TRP A 34 -35.03 -3.05 -0.48
C TRP A 34 -34.52 -3.86 -1.68
N LYS A 35 -33.68 -4.87 -1.46
CA LYS A 35 -33.19 -5.78 -2.51
C LYS A 35 -34.32 -6.67 -3.06
N ALA A 36 -35.21 -7.17 -2.21
CA ALA A 36 -36.37 -7.98 -2.61
C ALA A 36 -37.36 -7.20 -3.48
N ALA A 37 -37.43 -5.88 -3.33
CA ALA A 37 -38.18 -4.99 -4.21
C ALA A 37 -37.54 -4.78 -5.60
N GLY A 38 -36.44 -5.49 -5.92
CA GLY A 38 -35.80 -5.47 -7.24
C GLY A 38 -34.68 -4.44 -7.39
N ASN A 39 -34.29 -3.76 -6.31
CA ASN A 39 -33.17 -2.81 -6.35
C ASN A 39 -31.81 -3.53 -6.31
N MET A 40 -30.78 -2.91 -6.90
CA MET A 40 -29.41 -3.43 -6.92
C MET A 40 -28.45 -2.48 -6.18
N PRO A 41 -27.67 -2.97 -5.19
CA PRO A 41 -26.65 -2.14 -4.56
C PRO A 41 -25.51 -1.87 -5.55
N GLU A 42 -24.78 -0.80 -5.30
CA GLU A 42 -23.52 -0.56 -5.99
C GLU A 42 -22.50 -1.68 -5.63
N PRO A 43 -21.63 -2.06 -6.58
CA PRO A 43 -20.56 -3.02 -6.30
C PRO A 43 -19.58 -2.45 -5.27
N ALA A 44 -18.85 -3.33 -4.60
CA ALA A 44 -17.77 -2.91 -3.72
C ALA A 44 -16.67 -2.21 -4.51
N ASP A 45 -16.01 -1.24 -3.87
CA ASP A 45 -14.82 -0.61 -4.44
C ASP A 45 -13.74 -1.65 -4.65
N VAL A 46 -13.14 -1.67 -5.84
CA VAL A 46 -11.96 -2.49 -6.09
C VAL A 46 -10.83 -1.94 -5.22
N PRO A 47 -10.17 -2.77 -4.38
CA PRO A 47 -9.02 -2.31 -3.63
C PRO A 47 -7.98 -1.76 -4.60
N ASP A 48 -7.45 -0.57 -4.33
CA ASP A 48 -6.38 -0.03 -5.15
C ASP A 48 -5.17 -0.98 -5.05
N PRO A 49 -4.73 -1.60 -6.16
CA PRO A 49 -3.62 -2.54 -6.16
C PRO A 49 -2.31 -1.90 -5.66
N ASN A 50 -2.22 -0.57 -5.72
CA ASN A 50 -1.07 0.19 -5.26
C ASN A 50 -0.95 0.25 -3.73
N ILE A 51 -2.04 0.02 -2.98
CA ILE A 51 -2.02 0.11 -1.50
C ILE A 51 -1.00 -0.87 -0.91
N ALA A 52 -0.97 -2.11 -1.42
CA ALA A 52 -0.02 -3.11 -0.94
C ALA A 52 1.43 -2.73 -1.26
N VAL A 53 1.67 -2.13 -2.42
CA VAL A 53 3.01 -1.70 -2.87
C VAL A 53 3.49 -0.48 -2.07
N LEU A 54 2.61 0.47 -1.79
CA LEU A 54 2.93 1.65 -0.97
C LEU A 54 3.22 1.25 0.49
N ALA A 55 2.42 0.35 1.06
CA ALA A 55 2.67 -0.19 2.41
C ALA A 55 4.01 -0.95 2.50
N GLU A 56 4.39 -1.65 1.43
CA GLU A 56 5.70 -2.30 1.34
C GLU A 56 6.85 -1.28 1.35
N ILE A 57 6.75 -0.22 0.54
CA ILE A 57 7.76 0.85 0.49
C ILE A 57 7.89 1.50 1.86
N ASP A 58 6.78 1.87 2.48
CA ASP A 58 6.75 2.53 3.80
C ASP A 58 7.38 1.65 4.89
N ARG A 59 7.08 0.34 4.86
CA ARG A 59 7.70 -0.60 5.79
C ARG A 59 9.22 -0.67 5.61
N ILE A 60 9.71 -0.78 4.38
CA ILE A 60 11.16 -0.81 4.10
C ILE A 60 11.81 0.50 4.54
N GLU A 61 11.18 1.64 4.29
CA GLU A 61 11.70 2.95 4.69
C GLU A 61 11.73 3.12 6.22
N THR A 62 10.74 2.58 6.94
CA THR A 62 10.63 2.67 8.40
C THR A 62 11.54 1.68 9.14
N GLU A 63 11.64 0.44 8.66
CA GLU A 63 12.47 -0.61 9.29
C GLU A 63 13.97 -0.41 9.02
N ASN A 64 14.33 0.34 7.98
CA ASN A 64 15.72 0.64 7.69
C ASN A 64 16.27 1.70 8.65
N LYS A 65 17.28 1.31 9.45
CA LYS A 65 17.97 2.22 10.38
C LYS A 65 18.60 3.44 9.70
N ALA A 66 19.05 3.29 8.46
CA ALA A 66 19.48 4.40 7.62
C ALA A 66 18.28 4.91 6.83
N GLY A 67 17.65 5.96 7.36
CA GLY A 67 16.59 6.68 6.67
C GLY A 67 17.02 7.12 5.27
N ARG A 68 16.05 7.42 4.41
CA ARG A 68 16.27 7.67 2.97
C ARG A 68 17.43 8.64 2.69
N GLY A 69 17.46 9.81 3.32
CA GLY A 69 18.52 10.80 3.07
C GLY A 69 19.92 10.31 3.45
N VAL A 70 20.04 9.50 4.51
CA VAL A 70 21.33 8.89 4.91
C VAL A 70 21.76 7.85 3.90
N ARG A 71 20.83 7.03 3.40
CA ARG A 71 21.12 6.02 2.37
C ARG A 71 21.59 6.68 1.07
N GLU A 72 20.88 7.71 0.60
CA GLU A 72 21.25 8.47 -0.61
C GLU A 72 22.64 9.09 -0.45
N PHE A 73 22.93 9.70 0.70
CA PHE A 73 24.26 10.25 1.02
C PHE A 73 25.38 9.18 1.04
N ILE A 74 25.12 8.00 1.64
CA ILE A 74 26.08 6.88 1.64
C ILE A 74 26.38 6.42 0.21
N LEU A 75 25.35 6.30 -0.64
CA LEU A 75 25.51 5.88 -2.02
C LEU A 75 26.37 6.87 -2.81
N GLU A 76 26.04 8.15 -2.72
CA GLU A 76 26.75 9.23 -3.42
C GLU A 76 28.24 9.27 -3.04
N ILE A 77 28.55 9.35 -1.73
CA ILE A 77 29.94 9.45 -1.26
C ILE A 77 30.75 8.20 -1.63
N LEU A 78 30.17 7.02 -1.49
CA LEU A 78 30.92 5.79 -1.75
C LEU A 78 31.10 5.53 -3.24
N GLU A 79 30.15 5.95 -4.10
CA GLU A 79 30.34 5.97 -5.56
C GLU A 79 31.45 6.94 -5.98
N GLU A 80 31.45 8.16 -5.46
CA GLU A 80 32.47 9.17 -5.78
C GLU A 80 33.88 8.69 -5.38
N ASN A 81 34.02 8.20 -4.15
CA ASN A 81 35.29 7.67 -3.65
C ASN A 81 35.77 6.45 -4.43
N ALA A 82 34.86 5.53 -4.78
CA ALA A 82 35.21 4.35 -5.57
C ALA A 82 35.69 4.75 -6.97
N GLY A 83 35.01 5.71 -7.60
CA GLY A 83 35.43 6.30 -8.88
C GLY A 83 36.81 6.95 -8.81
N ALA A 84 37.08 7.73 -7.75
CA ALA A 84 38.39 8.36 -7.54
C ALA A 84 39.53 7.35 -7.33
N LEU A 85 39.24 6.20 -6.73
CA LEU A 85 40.20 5.13 -6.46
C LEU A 85 40.28 4.09 -7.58
N GLY A 86 39.38 4.13 -8.57
CA GLY A 86 39.30 3.13 -9.63
C GLY A 86 38.88 1.74 -9.15
N VAL A 87 38.09 1.66 -8.07
CA VAL A 87 37.58 0.41 -7.49
C VAL A 87 36.08 0.29 -7.69
N ASP A 88 35.53 -0.92 -7.58
CA ASP A 88 34.09 -1.14 -7.64
C ASP A 88 33.44 -0.76 -6.29
N PRO A 89 32.47 0.18 -6.25
CA PRO A 89 31.79 0.54 -5.01
C PRO A 89 31.06 -0.66 -4.36
N LEU A 90 30.71 -1.70 -5.12
CA LEU A 90 30.12 -2.93 -4.58
C LEU A 90 31.09 -3.72 -3.69
N GLU A 91 32.40 -3.46 -3.73
CA GLU A 91 33.31 -4.06 -2.75
C GLU A 91 33.05 -3.52 -1.33
N ASN A 92 32.50 -2.30 -1.21
CA ASN A 92 32.13 -1.71 0.07
C ASN A 92 30.82 -2.30 0.62
N ILE A 93 30.87 -2.85 1.83
CA ILE A 93 29.71 -3.49 2.47
C ILE A 93 28.57 -2.51 2.80
N LEU A 94 28.89 -1.26 3.13
CA LEU A 94 27.88 -0.24 3.41
C LEU A 94 27.18 0.18 2.12
N TYR A 95 27.95 0.37 1.05
CA TYR A 95 27.41 0.67 -0.27
C TYR A 95 26.45 -0.43 -0.75
N ARG A 96 26.86 -1.71 -0.72
CA ARG A 96 25.99 -2.82 -1.13
C ARG A 96 24.68 -2.88 -0.34
N LYS A 97 24.74 -2.69 0.98
CA LYS A 97 23.54 -2.71 1.82
C LYS A 97 22.61 -1.54 1.53
N ALA A 98 23.17 -0.34 1.37
CA ALA A 98 22.42 0.84 0.97
C ALA A 98 21.78 0.63 -0.42
N LYS A 99 22.57 0.13 -1.38
CA LYS A 99 22.14 -0.07 -2.76
C LYS A 99 21.03 -1.11 -2.88
N ALA A 100 21.12 -2.23 -2.17
CA ALA A 100 20.09 -3.25 -2.18
C ALA A 100 18.71 -2.72 -1.74
N VAL A 101 18.69 -1.88 -0.70
CA VAL A 101 17.46 -1.26 -0.20
C VAL A 101 16.92 -0.25 -1.19
N ASP A 102 17.79 0.58 -1.77
CA ASP A 102 17.37 1.59 -2.75
C ASP A 102 16.80 0.94 -4.02
N ASP A 103 17.48 -0.09 -4.54
CA ASP A 103 17.03 -0.86 -5.70
C ASP A 103 15.69 -1.57 -5.41
N GLN A 104 15.49 -2.10 -4.20
CA GLN A 104 14.22 -2.71 -3.79
C GLN A 104 13.07 -1.69 -3.78
N ILE A 105 13.27 -0.52 -3.18
CA ILE A 105 12.26 0.56 -3.17
C ILE A 105 11.99 1.05 -4.59
N ARG A 106 13.02 1.21 -5.43
CA ARG A 106 12.88 1.61 -6.83
C ARG A 106 12.05 0.61 -7.62
N ALA A 107 12.34 -0.68 -7.49
CA ALA A 107 11.58 -1.74 -8.15
C ALA A 107 10.11 -1.77 -7.72
N LEU A 108 9.81 -1.45 -6.45
CA LEU A 108 8.44 -1.31 -5.97
C LEU A 108 7.75 -0.09 -6.57
N ARG A 109 8.44 1.06 -6.66
CA ARG A 109 7.90 2.27 -7.29
C ARG A 109 7.63 2.10 -8.78
N GLU A 110 8.40 1.27 -9.49
CA GLU A 110 8.10 0.94 -10.89
C GLU A 110 6.77 0.17 -11.04
N LYS A 111 6.33 -0.59 -10.02
CA LYS A 111 5.02 -1.27 -10.04
C LYS A 111 3.83 -0.31 -9.89
N LEU A 112 4.07 0.95 -9.54
CA LEU A 112 3.05 1.98 -9.38
C LEU A 112 2.79 2.78 -10.67
N LYS A 113 3.54 2.51 -11.75
CA LYS A 113 3.38 3.15 -13.06
C LYS A 113 2.44 2.34 -13.95
#